data_AF-A0A2V9BNV8-F1
#
_entry.id   AF-A0A2V9BNV8-F1
#
_cell.length_a   1.000
_cell.length_b   1.000
_cell.length_c   1.000
_cell.angle_alpha   90.00
_cell.angle_beta   90.00
_cell.angle_gamma   90.00
#
_symmetry.space_group_name_H-M   'P 1'
#
loop_
_entity.id
_entity.type
_entity.pdbx_description
1 polymer ?
#
loop_
_entity_poly.entity_id
_entity_poly.type
_entity_poly.pdbx_seq_one_letter_code
_entity_poly.pdbx_strand_id
1 'polypeptide(L)'
;AWTFEPHGPEYGRQALRAAGWDERTPVLIVCPINPFWWPVKASLAKYAARALTGAYKESHYRTVYFHASGPSVDAAYNRYLTAMGNTVHSFRKKHSVFVVLVAMERLDARACRQIAARLGGAPVFASDDYDMYQLVSVLRCGQAIVSSRYHGIVTSMPALVPSAGVTMDERIRNLMHERGHAHLLLAVDDPDLEGKLLAVMEKLQQEREEVARGIGRTVVKNLKAMARMGVYLEQCVQRCYPEFPMRSGVHSWEDYLPPLSPNLRRLVEPYEGATEAQRHREFKDTKSCAELKC
;
A
#
# COMPACT_ATOMS: atom_id res chain seq x y z
N ALA A 1 7.29 -6.41 -2.29
CA ALA A 1 6.50 -5.93 -1.12
C ALA A 1 5.85 -7.09 -0.35
N TRP A 2 5.20 -8.04 -1.03
CA TRP A 2 4.46 -9.14 -0.38
C TRP A 2 5.34 -10.11 0.42
N THR A 3 6.57 -10.37 -0.03
CA THR A 3 7.58 -11.21 0.66
C THR A 3 8.46 -10.42 1.63
N PHE A 4 8.20 -9.12 1.84
CA PHE A 4 9.02 -8.32 2.75
C PHE A 4 8.77 -8.72 4.21
N GLU A 5 9.85 -8.99 4.94
CA GLU A 5 9.84 -9.33 6.35
C GLU A 5 10.32 -8.14 7.20
N PRO A 6 9.40 -7.44 7.89
CA PRO A 6 9.74 -6.39 8.84
C PRO A 6 10.18 -6.98 10.18
N HIS A 7 10.45 -6.13 11.17
CA HIS A 7 10.50 -6.63 12.55
C HIS A 7 9.16 -7.26 12.97
N GLY A 8 9.20 -8.11 13.98
CA GLY A 8 8.01 -8.78 14.52
C GLY A 8 6.91 -7.80 14.97
N PRO A 9 5.67 -8.28 15.11
CA PRO A 9 4.55 -7.46 15.60
C PRO A 9 4.82 -6.84 16.99
N GLU A 10 5.69 -7.46 17.80
CA GLU A 10 6.11 -6.96 19.10
C GLU A 10 6.75 -5.57 19.01
N TYR A 11 7.58 -5.34 17.98
CA TYR A 11 8.19 -4.04 17.73
C TYR A 11 7.11 -2.99 17.41
N GLY A 12 6.19 -3.32 16.48
CA GLY A 12 5.11 -2.40 16.10
C GLY A 12 4.22 -2.03 17.29
N ARG A 13 3.84 -3.01 18.12
CA ARG A 13 3.09 -2.78 19.37
C ARG A 13 3.88 -1.93 20.36
N GLN A 14 5.18 -2.17 20.52
CA GLN A 14 6.04 -1.37 21.40
C GLN A 14 6.11 0.10 20.93
N ALA A 15 6.33 0.34 19.64
CA ALA A 15 6.39 1.67 19.06
C ALA A 15 5.06 2.42 19.23
N LEU A 16 3.93 1.74 19.02
CA LEU A 16 2.59 2.31 19.25
C LEU A 16 2.34 2.62 20.73
N ARG A 17 2.72 1.73 21.66
CA ARG A 17 2.63 2.00 23.10
C ARG A 17 3.46 3.21 23.52
N ALA A 18 4.69 3.31 23.02
CA ALA A 18 5.57 4.45 23.31
C ALA A 18 4.96 5.78 22.80
N ALA A 19 4.12 5.71 21.78
CA ALA A 19 3.35 6.84 21.25
C ALA A 19 2.02 7.11 21.99
N GLY A 20 1.69 6.36 23.05
CA GLY A 20 0.49 6.56 23.87
C GLY A 20 -0.68 5.62 23.55
N TRP A 21 -0.48 4.56 22.76
CA TRP A 21 -1.51 3.54 22.53
C TRP A 21 -1.75 2.68 23.77
N ASP A 22 -3.01 2.41 24.07
CA ASP A 22 -3.48 1.63 25.23
C ASP A 22 -3.57 0.11 25.00
N GLU A 23 -3.11 -0.36 23.82
CA GLU A 23 -3.23 -1.73 23.32
C GLU A 23 -4.65 -2.26 23.08
N ARG A 24 -5.68 -1.45 23.27
CA ARG A 24 -7.08 -1.85 23.18
C ARG A 24 -7.81 -1.11 22.08
N THR A 25 -7.60 0.20 22.01
CA THR A 25 -8.25 1.09 21.04
C THR A 25 -7.77 0.74 19.63
N PRO A 26 -8.67 0.47 18.66
CA PRO A 26 -8.28 0.21 17.28
C PRO A 26 -7.40 1.32 16.70
N VAL A 27 -6.27 0.96 16.13
CA VAL A 27 -5.30 1.84 15.48
C VAL A 27 -5.73 2.13 14.05
N LEU A 28 -6.02 3.40 13.77
CA LEU A 28 -6.21 3.93 12.43
C LEU A 28 -4.90 4.56 11.96
N ILE A 29 -4.36 4.04 10.86
CA ILE A 29 -3.12 4.54 10.27
C ILE A 29 -3.47 5.41 9.06
N VAL A 30 -2.86 6.58 8.98
CA VAL A 30 -3.03 7.51 7.86
C VAL A 30 -1.67 7.78 7.22
N CYS A 31 -1.54 7.52 5.91
CA CYS A 31 -0.30 7.70 5.16
C CYS A 31 -0.49 8.74 4.04
N PRO A 32 -0.60 10.03 4.39
CA PRO A 32 -0.74 11.10 3.41
C PRO A 32 0.59 11.38 2.70
N ILE A 33 0.52 11.86 1.46
CA ILE A 33 1.68 12.36 0.71
C ILE A 33 1.42 13.81 0.31
N ASN A 34 2.36 14.46 -0.38
CA ASN A 34 2.01 15.61 -1.23
C ASN A 34 1.68 15.13 -2.65
N PRO A 35 0.40 15.08 -3.01
CA PRO A 35 -0.03 14.43 -4.23
C PRO A 35 0.23 15.38 -5.44
N PHE A 36 0.19 16.70 -5.24
CA PHE A 36 0.23 17.70 -6.32
C PHE A 36 1.63 18.17 -6.72
N TRP A 37 2.69 17.57 -6.17
CA TRP A 37 4.09 17.84 -6.55
C TRP A 37 4.55 17.09 -7.80
N TRP A 38 3.70 16.23 -8.36
CA TRP A 38 3.95 15.43 -9.55
C TRP A 38 3.09 15.91 -10.74
N PRO A 39 3.55 15.75 -11.99
CA PRO A 39 4.85 15.21 -12.40
C PRO A 39 5.97 16.22 -12.20
N VAL A 40 7.18 15.71 -11.95
CA VAL A 40 8.40 16.51 -11.92
C VAL A 40 8.77 16.89 -13.37
N LYS A 41 9.05 18.17 -13.62
CA LYS A 41 9.42 18.69 -14.95
C LYS A 41 10.85 19.23 -14.96
N ALA A 42 11.57 18.98 -16.05
CA ALA A 42 12.87 19.61 -16.28
C ALA A 42 12.69 21.12 -16.56
N SER A 43 13.52 21.96 -15.95
CA SER A 43 13.56 23.40 -16.20
C SER A 43 14.97 23.95 -15.98
N LEU A 44 15.68 24.21 -17.08
CA LEU A 44 17.00 24.84 -17.07
C LEU A 44 16.95 26.27 -16.52
N ALA A 45 15.88 27.02 -16.83
CA ALA A 45 15.67 28.37 -16.31
C ALA A 45 15.53 28.38 -14.78
N LYS A 46 14.73 27.49 -14.19
CA LYS A 46 14.62 27.35 -12.72
C LYS A 46 15.94 26.91 -12.10
N TYR A 47 16.71 26.05 -12.78
CA TYR A 47 18.03 25.63 -12.31
C TYR A 47 19.02 26.79 -12.26
N ALA A 48 19.11 27.60 -13.33
CA ALA A 48 19.95 28.79 -13.37
C ALA A 48 19.53 29.82 -12.32
N ALA A 49 18.22 30.10 -12.20
CA ALA A 49 17.71 31.00 -11.17
C ALA A 49 18.03 30.50 -9.76
N ARG A 50 17.89 29.19 -9.49
CA ARG A 50 18.28 28.59 -8.21
C ARG A 50 19.77 28.75 -7.93
N ALA A 51 20.62 28.48 -8.91
CA ALA A 51 22.08 28.57 -8.76
C ALA A 51 22.55 30.01 -8.49
N LEU A 52 21.87 30.99 -9.09
CA LEU A 52 22.23 32.41 -8.99
C LEU A 52 21.62 33.12 -7.78
N THR A 53 20.38 32.78 -7.39
CA THR A 53 19.62 33.56 -6.39
C THR A 53 19.05 32.73 -5.25
N GLY A 54 19.19 31.41 -5.27
CA GLY A 54 18.55 30.50 -4.31
C GLY A 54 17.04 30.33 -4.52
N ALA A 55 16.45 30.95 -5.55
CA ALA A 55 15.04 30.78 -5.89
C ALA A 55 14.69 29.30 -6.21
N TYR A 56 13.41 28.93 -6.05
CA TYR A 56 12.90 27.58 -6.33
C TYR A 56 13.54 26.44 -5.51
N LYS A 57 14.20 26.74 -4.38
CA LYS A 57 14.78 25.72 -3.49
C LYS A 57 13.75 24.69 -3.01
N GLU A 58 12.55 25.15 -2.64
CA GLU A 58 11.45 24.32 -2.15
C GLU A 58 10.81 23.42 -3.23
N SER A 59 10.92 23.79 -4.50
CA SER A 59 10.38 23.00 -5.63
C SER A 59 11.45 22.24 -6.38
N HIS A 60 12.72 22.32 -5.97
CA HIS A 60 13.82 21.60 -6.60
C HIS A 60 13.78 20.12 -6.19
N TYR A 61 13.67 19.23 -7.17
CA TYR A 61 13.68 17.79 -6.92
C TYR A 61 15.11 17.23 -7.04
N ARG A 62 15.72 17.36 -8.22
CA ARG A 62 17.09 16.89 -8.49
C ARG A 62 17.63 17.52 -9.76
N THR A 63 18.92 17.89 -9.78
CA THR A 63 19.58 18.48 -10.97
C THR A 63 18.73 19.56 -11.64
N VAL A 64 18.16 19.31 -12.83
CA VAL A 64 17.36 20.27 -13.59
C VAL A 64 15.85 20.08 -13.39
N TYR A 65 15.44 19.14 -12.55
CA TYR A 65 14.08 18.70 -12.35
C TYR A 65 13.43 19.38 -11.13
N PHE A 66 12.21 19.87 -11.32
CA PHE A 66 11.43 20.61 -10.33
C PHE A 66 10.02 20.03 -10.19
N HIS A 67 9.52 19.98 -8.96
CA HIS A 67 8.13 19.71 -8.65
C HIS A 67 7.21 20.78 -9.24
N ALA A 68 5.95 20.41 -9.46
CA ALA A 68 4.90 21.38 -9.70
C ALA A 68 4.77 22.31 -8.48
N SER A 69 4.62 23.61 -8.75
CA SER A 69 4.64 24.66 -7.71
C SER A 69 3.82 25.86 -8.16
N GLY A 70 3.13 26.53 -7.24
CA GLY A 70 2.39 27.75 -7.49
C GLY A 70 1.07 27.81 -6.72
N PRO A 71 0.35 28.95 -6.77
CA PRO A 71 -0.83 29.17 -5.93
C PRO A 71 -1.93 28.12 -6.10
N SER A 72 -2.14 27.60 -7.32
CA SER A 72 -3.14 26.56 -7.58
C SER A 72 -2.75 25.20 -6.99
N VAL A 73 -1.46 24.85 -7.02
CA VAL A 73 -0.91 23.62 -6.41
C VAL A 73 -1.01 23.71 -4.89
N ASP A 74 -0.65 24.84 -4.31
CA ASP A 74 -0.75 25.08 -2.87
C ASP A 74 -2.21 25.03 -2.41
N ALA A 75 -3.13 25.63 -3.18
CA ALA A 75 -4.56 25.56 -2.90
C ALA A 75 -5.10 24.12 -2.98
N ALA A 76 -4.71 23.34 -3.99
CA ALA A 76 -5.10 21.94 -4.13
C ALA A 76 -4.57 21.08 -2.97
N TYR A 77 -3.29 21.25 -2.63
CA TYR A 77 -2.67 20.57 -1.49
C TYR A 77 -3.36 20.91 -0.17
N ASN A 78 -3.65 22.19 0.06
CA ASN A 78 -4.37 22.62 1.26
C ASN A 78 -5.79 22.03 1.33
N ARG A 79 -6.52 21.98 0.21
CA ARG A 79 -7.84 21.32 0.15
C ARG A 79 -7.74 19.83 0.49
N TYR A 80 -6.79 19.11 -0.11
CA TYR A 80 -6.53 17.70 0.18
C TYR A 80 -6.22 17.46 1.67
N LEU A 81 -5.29 18.23 2.24
CA LEU A 81 -4.95 18.09 3.66
C LEU A 81 -6.14 18.39 4.55
N THR A 82 -6.97 19.39 4.18
CA THR A 82 -8.14 19.80 4.97
C THR A 82 -9.18 18.70 4.96
N ALA A 83 -9.51 18.17 3.79
CA ALA A 83 -10.40 17.01 3.68
C ALA A 83 -9.88 15.82 4.51
N MET A 84 -8.62 15.40 4.31
CA MET A 84 -8.03 14.28 5.06
C MET A 84 -8.08 14.52 6.59
N GLY A 85 -7.67 15.70 7.05
CA GLY A 85 -7.65 16.04 8.47
C GLY A 85 -9.04 16.11 9.09
N ASN A 86 -9.98 16.79 8.44
CA ASN A 86 -11.36 16.94 8.90
C ASN A 86 -12.10 15.60 8.92
N THR A 87 -11.92 14.78 7.89
CA THR A 87 -12.52 13.45 7.84
C THR A 87 -12.00 12.57 8.97
N VAL A 88 -10.68 12.48 9.17
CA VAL A 88 -10.09 11.68 10.26
C VAL A 88 -10.53 12.20 11.62
N HIS A 89 -10.60 13.53 11.79
CA HIS A 89 -11.14 14.15 13.00
C HIS A 89 -12.61 13.77 13.26
N SER A 90 -13.43 13.77 12.21
CA SER A 90 -14.85 13.43 12.30
C SER A 90 -15.06 11.94 12.58
N PHE A 91 -14.26 11.10 11.94
CA PHE A 91 -14.28 9.65 12.14
C PHE A 91 -13.92 9.28 13.58
N ARG A 92 -12.84 9.83 14.15
CA ARG A 92 -12.44 9.56 15.54
C ARG A 92 -13.41 10.10 16.61
N LYS A 93 -14.30 11.02 16.25
CA LYS A 93 -15.38 11.48 17.14
C LYS A 93 -16.52 10.48 17.21
N LYS A 94 -16.75 9.73 16.13
CA LYS A 94 -17.79 8.70 16.04
C LYS A 94 -17.29 7.33 16.50
N HIS A 95 -16.01 7.05 16.24
CA HIS A 95 -15.38 5.77 16.51
C HIS A 95 -14.20 5.95 17.45
N SER A 96 -14.11 5.12 18.48
CA SER A 96 -12.95 5.10 19.36
C SER A 96 -11.77 4.50 18.60
N VAL A 97 -10.89 5.36 18.08
CA VAL A 97 -9.69 4.95 17.34
C VAL A 97 -8.46 5.73 17.78
N PHE A 98 -7.32 5.04 17.83
CA PHE A 98 -6.00 5.62 18.06
C PHE A 98 -5.39 5.97 16.71
N VAL A 99 -5.31 7.26 16.39
CA VAL A 99 -4.86 7.72 15.08
C VAL A 99 -3.36 7.92 15.08
N VAL A 100 -2.66 7.33 14.11
CA VAL A 100 -1.23 7.56 13.86
C VAL A 100 -0.98 7.92 12.40
N LEU A 101 0.04 8.74 12.18
CA LEU A 101 0.49 9.17 10.85
C LEU A 101 1.78 8.44 10.52
N VAL A 102 1.89 7.89 9.31
CA VAL A 102 3.11 7.19 8.87
C VAL A 102 3.66 7.83 7.60
N ALA A 103 4.83 8.45 7.73
CA ALA A 103 5.60 9.05 6.66
C ALA A 103 6.69 8.07 6.21
N MET A 104 6.45 7.34 5.12
CA MET A 104 7.36 6.29 4.65
C MET A 104 8.57 6.82 3.88
N GLU A 105 8.49 8.05 3.35
CA GLU A 105 9.64 8.77 2.85
C GLU A 105 9.66 10.19 3.43
N ARG A 106 10.83 10.83 3.37
CA ARG A 106 11.06 12.18 3.92
C ARG A 106 10.07 13.22 3.37
N LEU A 107 9.64 13.06 2.12
CA LEU A 107 8.66 13.95 1.49
C LEU A 107 7.25 13.86 2.09
N ASP A 108 6.91 12.77 2.76
CA ASP A 108 5.61 12.57 3.41
C ASP A 108 5.52 13.31 4.75
N ALA A 109 6.67 13.57 5.38
CA ALA A 109 6.76 14.08 6.73
C ALA A 109 5.98 15.40 6.89
N ARG A 110 6.04 16.27 5.87
CA ARG A 110 5.29 17.53 5.86
C ARG A 110 3.78 17.30 5.92
N ALA A 111 3.24 16.45 5.06
CA ALA A 111 1.81 16.15 5.03
C ALA A 111 1.34 15.50 6.34
N CYS A 112 2.12 14.54 6.85
CA CYS A 112 1.86 13.88 8.13
C CYS A 112 1.82 14.87 9.29
N ARG A 113 2.84 15.72 9.44
CA ARG A 113 2.91 16.71 10.53
C ARG A 113 1.79 17.74 10.45
N GLN A 114 1.41 18.19 9.24
CA GLN A 114 0.31 19.14 9.06
C GLN A 114 -1.05 18.54 9.43
N ILE A 115 -1.31 17.28 9.07
CA ILE A 115 -2.53 16.58 9.51
C ILE A 115 -2.48 16.30 11.02
N ALA A 116 -1.35 15.84 11.56
CA ALA A 116 -1.17 15.60 12.98
C ALA A 116 -1.47 16.84 13.83
N ALA A 117 -0.98 18.02 13.42
CA ALA A 117 -1.27 19.29 14.10
C ALA A 117 -2.79 19.58 14.16
N ARG A 118 -3.52 19.35 13.07
CA ARG A 118 -4.99 19.49 13.03
C ARG A 118 -5.72 18.48 13.89
N LEU A 119 -5.08 17.35 14.14
CA LEU A 119 -5.59 16.30 15.02
C LEU A 119 -5.18 16.51 16.50
N GLY A 120 -4.57 17.64 16.86
CA GLY A 120 -4.16 17.91 18.24
C GLY A 120 -2.84 17.24 18.63
N GLY A 121 -1.96 16.99 17.65
CA GLY A 121 -0.65 16.38 17.88
C GLY A 121 -0.64 14.85 17.81
N ALA A 122 -1.41 14.26 16.90
CA ALA A 122 -1.40 12.81 16.70
C ALA A 122 0.03 12.28 16.39
N PRO A 123 0.44 11.10 16.89
CA PRO A 123 1.79 10.58 16.68
C PRO A 123 2.15 10.44 15.20
N VAL A 124 3.41 10.77 14.87
CA VAL A 124 3.97 10.64 13.53
C VAL A 124 5.17 9.71 13.56
N PHE A 125 5.11 8.62 12.80
CA PHE A 125 6.23 7.72 12.55
C PHE A 125 6.82 8.09 11.18
N ALA A 126 7.99 8.71 11.17
CA ALA A 126 8.62 9.22 9.95
C ALA A 126 9.90 8.48 9.60
N SER A 127 10.20 8.37 8.31
CA SER A 127 11.43 7.75 7.80
C SER A 127 12.73 8.46 8.21
N ASP A 128 12.63 9.67 8.79
CA ASP A 128 13.79 10.37 9.38
C ASP A 128 14.21 9.70 10.71
N ASP A 129 13.27 9.08 11.43
CA ASP A 129 13.47 8.52 12.77
C ASP A 129 13.34 6.98 12.81
N TYR A 130 12.68 6.40 11.79
CA TYR A 130 12.40 4.97 11.70
C TYR A 130 12.83 4.43 10.33
N ASP A 131 13.44 3.24 10.32
CA ASP A 131 13.74 2.55 9.06
C ASP A 131 12.50 1.84 8.47
N MET A 132 12.66 1.28 7.26
CA MET A 132 11.57 0.59 6.57
C MET A 132 11.06 -0.66 7.33
N TYR A 133 11.94 -1.40 8.00
CA TYR A 133 11.54 -2.60 8.75
C TYR A 133 10.64 -2.19 9.93
N GLN A 134 11.04 -1.14 10.64
CA GLN A 134 10.31 -0.58 11.77
C GLN A 134 8.95 0.00 11.36
N LEU A 135 8.92 0.82 10.30
CA LEU A 135 7.67 1.42 9.82
C LEU A 135 6.67 0.36 9.35
N VAL A 136 7.12 -0.68 8.64
CA VAL A 136 6.22 -1.74 8.19
C VAL A 136 5.71 -2.58 9.36
N SER A 137 6.47 -2.76 10.45
CA SER A 137 5.95 -3.38 11.68
C SER A 137 4.81 -2.57 12.29
N VAL A 138 4.92 -1.23 12.31
CA VAL A 138 3.85 -0.34 12.76
C VAL A 138 2.63 -0.46 11.84
N LEU A 139 2.83 -0.41 10.51
CA LEU A 139 1.75 -0.57 9.52
C LEU A 139 0.95 -1.87 9.72
N ARG A 140 1.64 -2.97 10.00
CA ARG A 140 1.02 -4.30 10.20
C ARG A 140 0.30 -4.46 11.54
N CYS A 141 0.43 -3.51 12.46
CA CYS A 141 -0.34 -3.48 13.71
C CYS A 141 -1.66 -2.70 13.58
N GLY A 142 -1.88 -2.01 12.47
CA GLY A 142 -3.10 -1.23 12.23
C GLY A 142 -4.35 -2.08 12.06
N GLN A 143 -5.50 -1.54 12.46
CA GLN A 143 -6.82 -2.13 12.20
C GLN A 143 -7.43 -1.61 10.90
N ALA A 144 -6.99 -0.44 10.45
CA ALA A 144 -7.32 0.11 9.14
C ALA A 144 -6.25 1.09 8.67
N ILE A 145 -6.09 1.21 7.34
CA ILE A 145 -5.20 2.17 6.70
C ILE A 145 -5.98 3.06 5.72
N VAL A 146 -5.79 4.37 5.80
CA VAL A 146 -6.15 5.31 4.73
C VAL A 146 -4.86 5.88 4.16
N SER A 147 -4.60 5.63 2.88
CA SER A 147 -3.28 5.92 2.33
C SER A 147 -3.33 6.58 0.95
N SER A 148 -2.47 7.58 0.77
CA SER A 148 -2.05 8.08 -0.54
C SER A 148 -0.69 7.51 -0.96
N ARG A 149 -0.05 6.71 -0.10
CA ARG A 149 1.24 6.06 -0.31
C ARG A 149 1.06 4.60 -0.68
N TYR A 150 1.48 4.23 -1.89
CA TYR A 150 1.36 2.85 -2.40
C TYR A 150 1.98 1.83 -1.44
N HIS A 151 3.19 2.11 -0.95
CA HIS A 151 3.89 1.24 0.00
C HIS A 151 3.11 1.02 1.30
N GLY A 152 2.40 2.04 1.80
CA GLY A 152 1.58 1.89 3.02
C GLY A 152 0.49 0.84 2.89
N ILE A 153 -0.07 0.70 1.68
CA ILE A 153 -1.06 -0.32 1.35
C ILE A 153 -0.37 -1.67 1.11
N VAL A 154 0.55 -1.75 0.15
CA VAL A 154 1.03 -3.07 -0.31
C VAL A 154 1.86 -3.80 0.75
N THR A 155 2.58 -3.11 1.64
CA THR A 155 3.42 -3.77 2.66
C THR A 155 2.64 -4.22 3.89
N SER A 156 1.43 -3.69 4.11
CA SER A 156 0.52 -4.09 5.19
C SER A 156 -0.41 -5.24 4.79
N MET A 157 -0.61 -5.47 3.48
CA MET A 157 -1.43 -6.56 2.96
C MET A 157 -1.08 -7.97 3.50
N PRO A 158 0.20 -8.37 3.70
CA PRO A 158 0.51 -9.65 4.32
C PRO A 158 -0.05 -9.84 5.73
N ALA A 159 -0.29 -8.75 6.46
CA ALA A 159 -0.97 -8.78 7.77
C ALA A 159 -2.48 -8.56 7.67
N LEU A 160 -3.02 -8.58 6.44
CA LEU A 160 -4.45 -8.44 6.14
C LEU A 160 -5.08 -7.14 6.64
N VAL A 161 -4.29 -6.07 6.81
CA VAL A 161 -4.79 -4.77 7.26
C VAL A 161 -5.71 -4.17 6.19
N PRO A 162 -7.02 -3.98 6.46
CA PRO A 162 -7.94 -3.35 5.52
C PRO A 162 -7.46 -1.94 5.16
N SER A 163 -7.52 -1.58 3.88
CA SER A 163 -7.06 -0.26 3.45
C SER A 163 -7.95 0.38 2.39
N ALA A 164 -8.08 1.71 2.47
CA ALA A 164 -8.63 2.59 1.46
C ALA A 164 -7.52 3.44 0.80
N GLY A 165 -7.72 3.78 -0.47
CA GLY A 165 -6.78 4.56 -1.27
C GLY A 165 -7.31 5.95 -1.58
N VAL A 166 -6.52 6.99 -1.34
CA VAL A 166 -6.81 8.37 -1.77
C VAL A 166 -5.66 8.81 -2.68
N THR A 167 -5.83 8.77 -3.99
CA THR A 167 -4.68 8.73 -4.90
C THR A 167 -4.84 9.48 -6.22
N MET A 168 -3.72 9.94 -6.79
CA MET A 168 -3.56 10.07 -8.24
C MET A 168 -2.74 8.95 -8.89
N ASP A 169 -2.03 8.16 -8.06
CA ASP A 169 -1.09 7.14 -8.49
C ASP A 169 -1.84 5.93 -9.05
N GLU A 170 -1.57 5.64 -10.32
CA GLU A 170 -2.12 4.53 -11.08
C GLU A 170 -1.84 3.18 -10.40
N ARG A 171 -0.73 3.04 -9.66
CA ARG A 171 -0.40 1.81 -8.94
C ARG A 171 -1.39 1.52 -7.82
N ILE A 172 -1.86 2.55 -7.11
CA ILE A 172 -2.91 2.38 -6.11
C ILE A 172 -4.23 2.04 -6.81
N ARG A 173 -4.56 2.71 -7.93
CA ARG A 173 -5.79 2.39 -8.68
C ARG A 173 -5.81 0.93 -9.12
N ASN A 174 -4.75 0.47 -9.77
CA ASN A 174 -4.60 -0.91 -10.24
C ASN A 174 -4.67 -1.91 -9.09
N LEU A 175 -3.97 -1.64 -7.98
CA LEU A 175 -4.00 -2.52 -6.82
C LEU A 175 -5.41 -2.62 -6.21
N MET A 176 -6.15 -1.52 -6.10
CA MET A 176 -7.51 -1.54 -5.55
C MET A 176 -8.48 -2.28 -6.47
N HIS A 177 -8.34 -2.15 -7.80
CA HIS A 177 -9.11 -2.93 -8.77
C HIS A 177 -8.76 -4.43 -8.72
N GLU A 178 -7.47 -4.78 -8.67
CA GLU A 178 -7.02 -6.16 -8.58
C GLU A 178 -7.51 -6.85 -7.30
N ARG A 179 -7.64 -6.08 -6.21
CA ARG A 179 -8.23 -6.52 -4.94
C ARG A 179 -9.75 -6.68 -4.96
N GLY A 180 -10.43 -6.16 -5.99
CA GLY A 180 -11.89 -6.10 -6.04
C GLY A 180 -12.49 -5.03 -5.11
N HIS A 181 -11.71 -4.02 -4.71
CA HIS A 181 -12.10 -3.00 -3.74
C HIS A 181 -12.06 -1.58 -4.33
N ALA A 182 -12.43 -1.42 -5.61
CA ALA A 182 -12.43 -0.13 -6.29
C ALA A 182 -13.37 0.89 -5.62
N HIS A 183 -14.38 0.46 -4.87
CA HIS A 183 -15.27 1.32 -4.08
C HIS A 183 -14.61 1.98 -2.87
N LEU A 184 -13.40 1.54 -2.49
CA LEU A 184 -12.58 2.11 -1.41
C LEU A 184 -11.47 3.03 -1.95
N LEU A 185 -11.60 3.46 -3.21
CA LEU A 185 -10.65 4.30 -3.92
C LEU A 185 -11.25 5.68 -4.19
N LEU A 186 -10.53 6.75 -3.85
CA LEU A 186 -10.89 8.13 -4.17
C LEU A 186 -9.74 8.84 -4.88
N ALA A 187 -10.08 9.82 -5.72
CA ALA A 187 -9.11 10.74 -6.29
C ALA A 187 -8.74 11.82 -5.26
N VAL A 188 -7.48 12.26 -5.23
CA VAL A 188 -7.01 13.29 -4.28
C VAL A 188 -7.60 14.68 -4.55
N ASP A 189 -8.15 14.89 -5.74
CA ASP A 189 -8.73 16.14 -6.23
C ASP A 189 -10.26 16.07 -6.37
N ASP A 190 -10.89 15.05 -5.79
CA ASP A 190 -12.36 14.97 -5.75
C ASP A 190 -12.94 16.22 -5.05
N PRO A 191 -13.87 16.97 -5.68
CA PRO A 191 -14.46 18.17 -5.10
C PRO A 191 -15.14 17.93 -3.75
N ASP A 192 -15.64 16.72 -3.51
CA ASP A 192 -16.27 16.29 -2.26
C ASP A 192 -15.43 15.23 -1.54
N LEU A 193 -14.09 15.40 -1.56
CA LEU A 193 -13.17 14.44 -0.95
C LEU A 193 -13.48 14.21 0.54
N GLU A 194 -13.84 15.25 1.30
CA GLU A 194 -14.08 15.14 2.74
C GLU A 194 -15.28 14.22 3.06
N GLY A 195 -16.42 14.47 2.40
CA GLY A 195 -17.65 13.70 2.59
C GLY A 195 -17.50 12.26 2.10
N LYS A 196 -16.94 12.09 0.90
CA LYS A 196 -16.71 10.76 0.31
C LYS A 196 -15.68 9.95 1.09
N LEU A 197 -14.61 10.57 1.57
CA LEU A 197 -13.61 9.86 2.37
C LEU A 197 -14.22 9.37 3.69
N LEU A 198 -15.09 10.17 4.32
CA LEU A 198 -15.79 9.72 5.53
C LEU A 198 -16.64 8.49 5.22
N ALA A 199 -17.42 8.52 4.14
CA ALA A 199 -18.23 7.37 3.71
C ALA A 199 -17.36 6.13 3.38
N VAL A 200 -16.20 6.31 2.74
CA VAL A 200 -15.26 5.22 2.45
C VAL A 200 -14.67 4.65 3.74
N MET A 201 -14.34 5.46 4.73
CA MET A 201 -13.84 4.99 6.03
C MET A 201 -14.90 4.21 6.82
N GLU A 202 -16.16 4.66 6.80
CA GLU A 202 -17.28 3.94 7.40
C GLU A 202 -17.48 2.56 6.73
N LYS A 203 -17.44 2.52 5.38
CA LYS A 203 -17.50 1.26 4.63
C LYS A 203 -16.32 0.34 4.92
N LEU A 204 -15.10 0.89 4.99
CA LEU A 204 -13.89 0.13 5.30
C LEU A 204 -14.00 -0.56 6.67
N GLN A 205 -14.60 0.11 7.65
CA GLN A 205 -14.86 -0.45 8.98
C GLN A 205 -15.96 -1.52 8.96
N GLN A 206 -17.06 -1.26 8.25
CA GLN A 206 -18.20 -2.19 8.12
C GLN A 206 -17.81 -3.48 7.39
N GLU A 207 -17.03 -3.35 6.32
CA GLU A 207 -16.63 -4.46 5.44
C GLU A 207 -15.26 -5.05 5.80
N ARG A 208 -14.71 -4.72 6.97
CA ARG A 208 -13.30 -5.00 7.33
C ARG A 208 -12.88 -6.45 7.05
N GLU A 209 -13.75 -7.41 7.37
CA GLU A 209 -13.44 -8.84 7.27
C GLU A 209 -13.48 -9.29 5.81
N GLU A 210 -14.42 -8.80 5.02
CA GLU A 210 -14.45 -9.09 3.59
C GLU A 210 -13.25 -8.45 2.87
N VAL A 211 -12.91 -7.21 3.22
CA VAL A 211 -11.73 -6.54 2.68
C VAL A 211 -10.45 -7.30 3.01
N ALA A 212 -10.31 -7.78 4.25
CA ALA A 212 -9.18 -8.61 4.68
C ALA A 212 -9.12 -9.93 3.88
N ARG A 213 -10.25 -10.61 3.67
CA ARG A 213 -10.31 -11.83 2.82
C ARG A 213 -9.92 -11.55 1.38
N GLY A 214 -10.40 -10.44 0.80
CA GLY A 214 -10.02 -9.99 -0.54
C GLY A 214 -8.53 -9.70 -0.66
N ILE A 215 -7.95 -9.02 0.34
CA ILE A 215 -6.51 -8.79 0.42
C ILE A 215 -5.75 -10.13 0.43
N GLY A 216 -6.17 -11.09 1.25
CA GLY A 216 -5.52 -12.40 1.33
C GLY A 216 -5.49 -13.13 -0.01
N ARG A 217 -6.63 -13.17 -0.72
CA ARG A 217 -6.72 -13.72 -2.09
C ARG A 217 -5.73 -13.05 -3.03
N THR A 218 -5.64 -11.71 -3.00
CA THR A 218 -4.73 -10.95 -3.86
C THR A 218 -3.27 -11.19 -3.53
N VAL A 219 -2.90 -11.30 -2.24
CA VAL A 219 -1.52 -11.60 -1.83
C VAL A 219 -1.10 -12.97 -2.41
N VAL A 220 -1.90 -14.01 -2.19
CA VAL A 220 -1.57 -15.37 -2.68
C VAL A 220 -1.51 -15.41 -4.20
N LYS A 221 -2.46 -14.76 -4.89
CA LYS A 221 -2.44 -14.61 -6.34
C LYS A 221 -1.14 -13.97 -6.83
N ASN A 222 -0.70 -12.89 -6.19
CA ASN A 222 0.53 -12.18 -6.55
C ASN A 222 1.79 -13.00 -6.26
N LEU A 223 1.84 -13.75 -5.15
CA LEU A 223 2.94 -14.68 -4.89
C LEU A 223 3.05 -15.73 -6.02
N LYS A 224 1.93 -16.32 -6.42
CA LYS A 224 1.90 -17.29 -7.54
C LYS A 224 2.26 -16.64 -8.87
N ALA A 225 1.86 -15.39 -9.11
CA ALA A 225 2.26 -14.65 -10.31
C ALA A 225 3.77 -14.37 -10.33
N MET A 226 4.36 -13.96 -9.20
CA MET A 226 5.81 -13.78 -9.05
C MET A 226 6.57 -15.08 -9.30
N ALA A 227 6.09 -16.21 -8.77
CA ALA A 227 6.69 -17.52 -9.02
C ALA A 227 6.71 -17.88 -10.53
N ARG A 228 5.61 -17.60 -11.25
CA ARG A 228 5.55 -17.80 -12.71
C ARG A 228 6.55 -16.92 -13.45
N MET A 229 6.82 -15.70 -12.98
CA MET A 229 7.87 -14.87 -13.58
C MET A 229 9.25 -15.53 -13.44
N GLY A 230 9.52 -16.22 -12.32
CA GLY A 230 10.73 -17.01 -12.14
C GLY A 230 10.86 -18.14 -13.17
N VAL A 231 9.77 -18.85 -13.45
CA VAL A 231 9.71 -19.89 -14.49
C VAL A 231 10.01 -19.29 -15.88
N TYR A 232 9.41 -18.15 -16.22
CA TYR A 232 9.66 -17.50 -17.51
C TYR A 232 11.09 -17.00 -17.66
N LEU A 233 11.67 -16.48 -16.57
CA LEU A 233 13.09 -16.11 -16.55
C LEU A 233 13.97 -17.33 -16.82
N GLU A 234 13.70 -18.43 -16.14
CA GLU A 234 14.41 -19.70 -16.30
C GLU A 234 14.37 -20.20 -17.76
N GLN A 235 13.18 -20.20 -18.36
CA GLN A 235 12.99 -20.57 -19.77
C GLN A 235 13.71 -19.63 -20.75
N CYS A 236 13.76 -18.33 -20.44
CA CYS A 236 14.47 -17.35 -21.25
C CYS A 236 15.98 -17.58 -21.18
N VAL A 237 16.52 -17.81 -19.98
CA VAL A 237 17.95 -18.12 -19.78
C VAL A 237 18.33 -19.38 -20.54
N GLN A 238 17.57 -20.47 -20.41
CA GLN A 238 17.86 -21.73 -21.12
C GLN A 238 17.85 -21.56 -22.66
N ARG A 239 16.95 -20.73 -23.18
CA ARG A 239 16.87 -20.46 -24.62
C ARG A 239 18.04 -19.63 -25.13
N CYS A 240 18.45 -18.62 -24.37
CA CYS A 240 19.51 -17.70 -24.75
C CYS A 240 20.91 -18.26 -24.47
N TYR A 241 21.04 -19.13 -23.47
CA TYR A 241 22.29 -19.71 -22.98
C TYR A 241 22.10 -21.21 -22.69
N PRO A 242 22.07 -22.09 -23.71
CA PRO A 242 21.82 -23.53 -23.54
C PRO A 242 22.84 -24.25 -22.64
N GLU A 243 24.04 -23.69 -22.51
CA GLU A 243 25.12 -24.17 -21.65
C GLU A 243 24.96 -23.75 -20.18
N PHE A 244 24.05 -22.83 -19.88
CA PHE A 244 23.83 -22.38 -18.51
C PHE A 244 23.26 -23.54 -17.67
N PRO A 245 23.84 -23.83 -16.49
CA PRO A 245 23.37 -24.94 -15.66
C PRO A 245 21.98 -24.65 -15.10
N MET A 246 21.02 -25.50 -15.46
CA MET A 246 19.64 -25.40 -14.99
C MET A 246 19.40 -26.34 -13.81
N ARG A 247 18.46 -25.96 -12.93
CA ARG A 247 18.01 -26.85 -11.86
C ARG A 247 17.29 -28.05 -12.49
N SER A 248 17.47 -29.23 -11.90
CA SER A 248 16.83 -30.48 -12.34
C SER A 248 15.82 -30.96 -11.32
N GLY A 249 14.79 -31.68 -11.79
CA GLY A 249 13.72 -32.23 -10.95
C GLY A 249 12.40 -31.47 -11.07
N VAL A 250 11.42 -31.91 -10.28
CA VAL A 250 10.11 -31.25 -10.16
C VAL A 250 10.20 -30.19 -9.08
N HIS A 251 9.95 -28.94 -9.46
CA HIS A 251 9.94 -27.79 -8.56
C HIS A 251 8.52 -27.37 -8.23
N SER A 252 8.29 -27.03 -6.97
CA SER A 252 7.05 -26.38 -6.56
C SER A 252 7.07 -24.91 -6.95
N TRP A 253 5.93 -24.22 -6.90
CA TRP A 253 5.91 -22.80 -7.25
C TRP A 253 6.65 -21.95 -6.20
N GLU A 254 6.72 -22.41 -4.95
CA GLU A 254 7.47 -21.78 -3.86
C GLU A 254 8.98 -21.77 -4.13
N ASP A 255 9.51 -22.75 -4.87
CA ASP A 255 10.94 -22.83 -5.23
C ASP A 255 11.40 -21.67 -6.15
N TYR A 256 10.45 -20.89 -6.65
CA TYR A 256 10.69 -19.68 -7.46
C TYR A 256 10.55 -18.38 -6.67
N LEU A 257 10.38 -18.45 -5.34
CA LEU A 257 10.25 -17.30 -4.46
C LEU A 257 11.32 -17.32 -3.36
N PRO A 258 11.60 -16.15 -2.73
CA PRO A 258 12.26 -16.13 -1.44
C PRO A 258 11.49 -16.98 -0.42
N PRO A 259 12.16 -17.57 0.59
CA PRO A 259 11.50 -18.37 1.61
C PRO A 259 10.27 -17.67 2.20
N LEU A 260 9.13 -18.36 2.18
CA LEU A 260 7.89 -17.79 2.73
C LEU A 260 7.97 -17.74 4.25
N SER A 261 7.68 -16.56 4.81
CA SER A 261 7.53 -16.34 6.25
C SER A 261 6.43 -17.23 6.84
N PRO A 262 6.47 -17.54 8.16
CA PRO A 262 5.39 -18.28 8.82
C PRO A 262 4.01 -17.63 8.65
N ASN A 263 3.96 -16.29 8.53
CA ASN A 263 2.73 -15.57 8.26
C ASN A 263 2.22 -15.80 6.83
N LEU A 264 3.11 -15.77 5.83
CA LEU A 264 2.72 -16.02 4.44
C LEU A 264 2.31 -17.47 4.21
N ARG A 265 2.96 -18.45 4.86
CA ARG A 265 2.55 -19.86 4.78
C ARG A 265 1.13 -20.06 5.29
N ARG A 266 0.82 -19.57 6.50
CA ARG A 266 -0.54 -19.57 7.05
C ARG A 266 -1.54 -18.85 6.17
N LEU A 267 -1.11 -17.79 5.47
CA LEU A 267 -1.97 -17.09 4.53
C LEU A 267 -2.24 -17.90 3.26
N VAL A 268 -1.27 -18.68 2.78
CA VAL A 268 -1.36 -19.49 1.56
C VAL A 268 -2.23 -20.74 1.78
N GLU A 269 -2.07 -21.43 2.92
CA GLU A 269 -2.74 -22.70 3.26
C GLU A 269 -4.24 -22.75 2.89
N PRO A 270 -5.10 -21.77 3.25
CA PRO A 270 -6.53 -21.83 2.94
C PRO A 270 -6.85 -21.75 1.44
N TYR A 271 -5.96 -21.17 0.63
CA TYR A 271 -6.19 -20.94 -0.80
C TYR A 271 -5.61 -22.05 -1.69
N GLU A 272 -4.75 -22.92 -1.14
CA GLU A 272 -4.25 -24.09 -1.87
C GLU A 272 -5.34 -25.16 -2.02
N GLY A 273 -6.04 -25.50 -0.93
CA GLY A 273 -7.17 -26.44 -0.99
C GLY A 273 -8.34 -25.95 -1.86
N ALA A 274 -8.57 -24.63 -1.92
CA ALA A 274 -9.60 -24.04 -2.77
C ALA A 274 -9.25 -24.12 -4.27
N THR A 275 -7.97 -23.99 -4.63
CA THR A 275 -7.53 -24.08 -6.03
C THR A 275 -7.50 -25.51 -6.56
N GLU A 276 -7.21 -26.50 -5.72
CA GLU A 276 -7.35 -27.91 -6.10
C GLU A 276 -8.82 -28.32 -6.26
N ALA A 277 -9.70 -27.91 -5.34
CA ALA A 277 -11.14 -28.19 -5.44
C ALA A 277 -11.82 -27.51 -6.63
N GLN A 278 -11.39 -26.30 -7.01
CA GLN A 278 -11.86 -25.61 -8.23
C GLN A 278 -11.35 -26.31 -9.49
N ARG A 279 -10.07 -26.69 -9.55
CA ARG A 279 -9.53 -27.49 -10.67
C ARG A 279 -10.22 -28.84 -10.81
N HIS A 280 -10.57 -29.49 -9.70
CA HIS A 280 -11.27 -30.79 -9.72
C HIS A 280 -12.72 -30.67 -10.22
N ARG A 281 -13.40 -29.55 -9.95
CA ARG A 281 -14.75 -29.27 -10.49
C ARG A 281 -14.70 -28.93 -11.98
N GLU A 282 -13.80 -28.04 -12.39
CA GLU A 282 -13.61 -27.71 -13.82
C GLU A 282 -13.25 -28.96 -14.63
N PHE A 283 -12.37 -29.82 -14.12
CA PHE A 283 -12.00 -31.08 -14.75
C PHE A 283 -13.15 -32.10 -14.81
N LYS A 284 -14.02 -32.18 -13.79
CA LYS A 284 -15.25 -33.00 -13.83
C LYS A 284 -16.25 -32.48 -14.85
N ASP A 285 -16.43 -31.16 -14.93
CA ASP A 285 -17.36 -30.54 -15.88
C ASP A 285 -16.86 -30.70 -17.33
N THR A 286 -15.55 -30.68 -17.56
CA THR A 286 -14.97 -30.96 -18.89
C THR A 286 -15.14 -32.42 -19.30
N LYS A 287 -15.03 -33.37 -18.36
CA LYS A 287 -15.26 -34.80 -18.64
C LYS A 287 -16.74 -35.13 -18.86
N SER A 288 -17.64 -34.54 -18.08
CA SER A 288 -19.09 -34.72 -18.26
C SER A 288 -19.55 -34.24 -19.64
N CYS A 289 -18.96 -33.16 -20.16
CA CYS A 289 -19.28 -32.63 -21.49
C CYS A 289 -18.70 -33.48 -22.64
N ALA A 290 -17.66 -34.28 -22.37
CA ALA A 290 -17.07 -35.21 -23.32
C ALA A 290 -17.81 -36.57 -23.36
N GLU A 291 -18.36 -37.03 -22.23
CA GLU A 291 -19.13 -38.29 -22.14
C GLU A 291 -20.55 -38.17 -22.71
N LEU A 292 -21.11 -36.97 -22.83
CA LEU A 292 -22.41 -36.70 -23.49
C LEU A 292 -22.31 -36.59 -25.02
N LYS A 293 -21.13 -36.84 -25.61
CA LYS A 293 -20.87 -36.79 -27.07
C LYS A 293 -20.46 -38.13 -27.69
N CYS A 294 -20.66 -39.25 -26.99
CA CYS A 294 -20.55 -40.60 -27.56
C CYS A 294 -21.90 -41.29 -27.61
#